data_AF-A0A8H2QJ81-F1
#
_entry.id   AF-A0A8H2QJ81-F1
#
_cell.length_a   1.000
_cell.length_b   1.000
_cell.length_c   1.000
_cell.angle_alpha   90.00
_cell.angle_beta   90.00
_cell.angle_gamma   90.00
#
_symmetry.space_group_name_H-M   'P 1'
#
loop_
_entity.id
_entity.type
_entity.pdbx_description
1 polymer ?
#
loop_
_entity_poly.entity_id
_entity_poly.type
_entity_poly.pdbx_seq_one_letter_code
_entity_poly.pdbx_strand_id
1 'polypeptide(L)'
;MAFEYKRNHIENTEDDNYQEFVYIELQNTLENVTLENSNLQDVKVTFVKLCYCKGQMGAYKVKNGKLQISKLEASTYHLELSFKVTEVSQIINSITRKFSIAN
;
A
#
# COMPACT_ATOMS: atom_id res chain seq x y z
N MET A 1 -9.85 5.02 -8.88
CA MET A 1 -9.54 5.77 -7.64
C MET A 1 -8.18 5.32 -7.10
N ALA A 2 -7.41 6.19 -6.44
CA ALA A 2 -6.12 5.81 -5.83
C ALA A 2 -6.19 5.93 -4.30
N PHE A 3 -5.76 4.89 -3.59
CA PHE A 3 -5.55 4.93 -2.14
C PHE A 3 -4.05 5.11 -1.86
N GLU A 4 -3.69 6.12 -1.09
CA GLU A 4 -2.32 6.38 -0.65
C GLU A 4 -2.22 6.14 0.86
N TYR A 5 -1.23 5.35 1.27
CA TYR A 5 -0.83 5.23 2.66
C TYR A 5 0.59 5.73 2.84
N LYS A 6 0.73 6.75 3.68
CA LYS A 6 2.01 7.23 4.21
C LYS A 6 2.15 6.80 5.66
N ARG A 7 3.29 6.21 6.02
CA ARG A 7 3.58 5.92 7.42
C ARG A 7 3.86 7.22 8.19
N ASN A 8 3.43 7.28 9.44
CA ASN A 8 3.80 8.37 10.36
C ASN A 8 5.31 8.38 10.62
N HIS A 9 5.88 9.58 10.75
CA HIS A 9 7.28 9.79 11.17
C HIS A 9 7.55 9.11 12.51
N ILE A 10 8.71 8.46 12.65
CA ILE A 10 9.16 7.92 13.95
C ILE A 10 10.04 8.99 14.60
N GLU A 11 9.57 9.54 15.72
CA GLU A 11 10.35 10.49 16.51
C GLU A 11 11.71 9.89 16.93
N ASN A 12 12.77 10.69 16.89
CA ASN A 12 14.15 10.33 17.26
C ASN A 12 14.87 9.37 16.30
N THR A 13 14.56 9.41 15.00
CA THR A 13 15.38 8.75 13.96
C THR A 13 16.04 9.78 13.06
N GLU A 14 17.36 9.65 12.87
CA GLU A 14 18.23 10.62 12.18
C GLU A 14 18.01 10.68 10.65
N ASP A 15 17.04 9.93 10.13
CA ASP A 15 16.73 9.86 8.71
C ASP A 15 15.42 10.62 8.42
N ASP A 16 15.49 11.94 8.54
CA ASP A 16 14.40 12.88 8.20
C ASP A 16 13.92 12.78 6.75
N ASN A 17 14.59 11.97 5.93
CA ASN A 17 14.37 11.83 4.50
C ASN A 17 13.88 10.44 4.07
N TYR A 18 13.83 9.47 5.00
CA TYR A 18 13.24 8.16 4.71
C TYR A 18 11.73 8.22 4.69
N GLN A 19 11.13 7.87 3.56
CA GLN A 19 9.68 7.78 3.43
C GLN A 19 9.28 6.55 2.64
N GLU A 20 8.24 5.88 3.12
CA GLU A 20 7.60 4.79 2.42
C GLU A 20 6.13 5.10 2.18
N PHE A 21 5.68 4.76 0.98
CA PHE A 21 4.30 4.93 0.54
C PHE A 21 3.80 3.64 -0.09
N VAL A 22 2.51 3.41 0.03
CA VAL A 22 1.81 2.38 -0.73
C VAL A 22 0.67 3.01 -1.50
N TYR A 23 0.67 2.79 -2.81
CA TYR A 23 -0.38 3.19 -3.73
C TYR A 23 -1.16 1.95 -4.18
N ILE A 24 -2.49 2.06 -4.16
CA ILE A 24 -3.39 1.00 -4.61
C ILE A 24 -4.38 1.62 -5.60
N GLU A 25 -4.41 1.11 -6.84
CA GLU A 25 -5.36 1.54 -7.86
C GLU A 25 -6.64 0.69 -7.76
N LEU A 26 -7.71 1.32 -7.32
CA LEU A 26 -9.01 0.70 -7.10
C LEU A 26 -9.97 1.02 -8.25
N GLN A 27 -10.65 0.00 -8.76
CA GLN A 27 -11.76 0.15 -9.71
C GLN A 27 -12.94 0.87 -9.04
N ASN A 28 -13.76 1.58 -9.83
CA ASN A 28 -14.83 2.45 -9.30
C ASN A 28 -15.93 1.69 -8.54
N THR A 29 -16.08 0.39 -8.78
CA THR A 29 -16.98 -0.49 -8.04
C THR A 29 -16.15 -1.52 -7.26
N LEU A 30 -16.09 -1.35 -5.95
CA LEU A 30 -15.45 -2.29 -5.04
C LEU A 30 -16.53 -3.16 -4.39
N GLU A 31 -16.84 -4.29 -5.01
CA GLU A 31 -17.37 -5.43 -4.26
C GLU A 31 -16.21 -6.15 -3.55
N ASN A 32 -16.48 -7.03 -2.58
CA ASN A 32 -15.45 -7.67 -1.76
C ASN A 32 -14.27 -8.18 -2.62
N VAL A 33 -13.11 -7.54 -2.51
CA VAL A 33 -11.91 -7.87 -3.28
C VAL A 33 -11.00 -8.73 -2.41
N THR A 34 -10.53 -9.86 -2.94
CA THR A 34 -9.41 -10.60 -2.36
C THR A 34 -8.45 -10.96 -3.47
N LEU A 35 -7.22 -10.43 -3.39
CA LEU A 35 -6.16 -10.65 -4.36
C LEU A 35 -4.90 -11.10 -3.65
N GLU A 36 -4.20 -12.07 -4.24
CA GLU A 36 -2.99 -12.65 -3.66
C GLU A 36 -1.86 -12.71 -4.69
N ASN A 37 -0.64 -12.47 -4.22
CA ASN A 37 0.60 -12.60 -4.98
C ASN A 37 0.55 -11.89 -6.35
N SER A 38 0.72 -12.64 -7.44
CA SER A 38 0.71 -12.10 -8.80
C SER A 38 -0.60 -11.39 -9.17
N ASN A 39 -1.72 -11.75 -8.56
CA ASN A 39 -3.02 -11.09 -8.78
C ASN A 39 -3.09 -9.67 -8.17
N LEU A 40 -2.14 -9.28 -7.32
CA LEU A 40 -2.03 -7.89 -6.84
C LEU A 40 -1.75 -6.90 -7.98
N GLN A 41 -1.32 -7.39 -9.14
CA GLN A 41 -1.13 -6.57 -10.33
C GLN A 41 -2.46 -6.15 -10.98
N ASP A 42 -3.58 -6.82 -10.66
CA ASP A 42 -4.91 -6.48 -11.16
C ASP A 42 -5.42 -5.15 -10.57
N VAL A 43 -4.92 -4.75 -9.39
CA VAL A 43 -5.22 -3.47 -8.70
C VAL A 43 -3.96 -2.61 -8.49
N LYS A 44 -2.91 -2.88 -9.29
CA LYS A 44 -1.61 -2.18 -9.34
C LYS A 44 -1.09 -1.70 -7.97
N VAL A 45 -0.90 -2.62 -7.03
CA VAL A 45 -0.27 -2.27 -5.75
C VAL A 45 1.20 -1.90 -5.97
N THR A 46 1.56 -0.67 -5.60
CA THR A 46 2.91 -0.10 -5.78
C THR A 46 3.46 0.38 -4.44
N PHE A 47 4.64 -0.10 -4.10
CA PHE A 47 5.42 0.38 -2.95
C PHE A 47 6.43 1.42 -3.42
N VAL A 48 6.47 2.59 -2.81
CA VAL A 48 7.44 3.64 -3.12
C VAL A 48 8.33 3.86 -1.91
N LYS A 49 9.64 3.83 -2.15
CA LYS A 49 10.68 4.16 -1.18
C LYS A 49 11.40 5.42 -1.62
N LEU A 50 11.30 6.47 -0.81
CA LEU A 50 12.10 7.68 -0.95
C LEU A 50 13.15 7.65 0.17
N CYS A 51 14.42 7.67 -0.23
CA CYS A 51 15.55 7.70 0.70
C CYS A 51 16.80 8.15 -0.05
N TYR A 52 17.80 8.67 0.65
CA TYR A 52 19.11 8.99 0.07
C TYR A 52 20.01 7.75 -0.12
N CYS A 53 19.48 6.54 0.12
CA CYS A 53 20.21 5.30 -0.07
C CYS A 53 20.42 5.02 -1.57
N LYS A 54 21.68 5.02 -2.01
CA LYS A 54 22.06 4.76 -3.41
C LYS A 54 21.51 3.42 -3.89
N GLY A 55 20.72 3.44 -4.96
CA GLY A 55 20.17 2.24 -5.61
C GLY A 55 18.92 1.64 -4.95
N GLN A 56 18.37 2.26 -3.90
CA GLN A 56 17.14 1.78 -3.25
C GLN A 56 15.94 2.72 -3.42
N MET A 57 16.17 3.98 -3.81
CA MET A 57 15.07 4.91 -4.11
C MET A 57 14.32 4.47 -5.37
N GLY A 58 12.99 4.36 -5.28
CA GLY A 58 12.18 4.00 -6.44
C GLY A 58 10.78 3.52 -6.11
N ALA A 59 10.06 3.13 -7.17
CA ALA A 59 8.75 2.51 -7.11
C ALA A 59 8.86 1.03 -7.50
N TYR A 60 8.24 0.17 -6.69
CA TYR A 60 8.34 -1.28 -6.76
C TYR A 60 6.96 -1.90 -6.83
N LYS A 61 6.74 -2.77 -7.82
CA LYS A 61 5.50 -3.54 -7.94
C LYS A 61 5.43 -4.57 -6.82
N VAL A 62 4.31 -4.62 -6.12
CA VAL A 62 4.09 -5.63 -5.09
C VAL A 62 3.63 -6.94 -5.74
N LYS A 63 4.47 -7.97 -5.70
CA LYS A 63 4.21 -9.29 -6.31
C LYS A 63 3.93 -10.39 -5.29
N ASN A 64 4.22 -10.16 -4.02
CA ASN A 64 4.06 -11.13 -2.93
C ASN A 64 3.27 -10.49 -1.80
N GLY A 65 2.12 -11.07 -1.47
CA GLY A 65 1.23 -10.50 -0.46
C GLY A 65 -0.23 -10.84 -0.67
N LYS A 66 -1.09 -10.22 0.13
CA LYS A 66 -2.53 -10.38 0.10
C LYS A 66 -3.20 -9.03 0.36
N LEU A 67 -4.10 -8.64 -0.54
CA LEU A 67 -4.99 -7.50 -0.38
C LEU A 67 -6.40 -8.02 -0.18
N GLN A 68 -7.06 -7.51 0.86
CA GLN A 68 -8.48 -7.71 1.11
C GLN A 68 -9.15 -6.36 1.26
N ILE A 69 -10.24 -6.17 0.53
CA ILE A 69 -11.10 -5.01 0.68
C ILE A 69 -12.51 -5.52 0.91
N SER A 70 -13.06 -5.24 2.09
CA SER A 70 -14.44 -5.59 2.42
C SER A 70 -15.30 -4.34 2.53
N LYS A 71 -16.50 -4.40 1.95
CA LYS A 71 -17.48 -3.34 2.10
C LYS A 71 -18.09 -3.43 3.49
N LEU A 72 -18.02 -2.34 4.27
CA LEU A 72 -18.62 -2.26 5.60
C LEU A 72 -20.03 -1.67 5.51
N GLU A 73 -20.15 -0.50 4.91
CA GLU A 73 -21.40 0.28 4.77
C GLU A 73 -21.43 0.93 3.38
N ALA A 74 -22.50 1.68 3.06
CA ALA A 74 -22.80 2.22 1.71
C ALA A 74 -21.57 2.62 0.88
N SER A 75 -20.71 3.48 1.42
CA SER A 75 -19.48 3.95 0.79
C SER A 75 -18.23 3.79 1.67
N THR A 76 -18.30 2.96 2.72
CA THR A 76 -17.20 2.73 3.66
C THR A 76 -16.64 1.33 3.48
N TYR A 77 -15.31 1.24 3.43
CA TYR A 77 -14.57 0.02 3.15
C TYR A 77 -13.51 -0.22 4.21
N HIS A 78 -13.23 -1.50 4.47
CA HIS A 78 -12.07 -1.94 5.22
C HIS A 78 -11.02 -2.47 4.26
N LEU A 79 -9.79 -2.01 4.39
CA LEU A 79 -8.65 -2.44 3.61
C LEU A 79 -7.64 -3.11 4.53
N GLU A 80 -7.25 -4.33 4.16
CA GLU A 80 -6.16 -5.07 4.75
C GLU A 80 -5.18 -5.46 3.65
N LEU A 81 -3.95 -4.96 3.74
CA LEU A 81 -2.86 -5.35 2.86
C LEU A 81 -1.74 -5.92 3.71
N SER A 82 -1.22 -7.08 3.32
CA SER A 82 0.04 -7.63 3.81
C SER A 82 0.93 -7.93 2.62
N PHE A 83 2.20 -7.53 2.64
CA PHE A 83 3.04 -7.66 1.46
C PHE A 83 4.54 -7.62 1.74
N LYS A 84 5.30 -8.10 0.75
CA LYS A 84 6.75 -8.02 0.70
C LYS A 84 7.26 -7.65 -0.69
N VAL A 85 8.17 -6.68 -0.74
CA VAL A 85 9.06 -6.42 -1.87
C VAL A 85 10.42 -7.06 -1.58
N THR A 86 11.03 -7.63 -2.61
CA THR A 86 12.32 -8.35 -2.50
C THR A 86 13.50 -7.51 -2.95
N GLU A 87 13.20 -6.44 -3.69
CA GLU A 87 14.14 -5.58 -4.38
C GLU A 87 14.86 -4.62 -3.42
N VAL A 88 14.20 -4.24 -2.32
CA VAL A 88 14.73 -3.32 -1.32
C VAL A 88 14.27 -3.69 0.08
N SER A 89 14.96 -3.17 1.11
CA SER A 89 14.43 -3.21 2.46
C SER A 89 13.15 -2.35 2.56
N GLN A 90 12.19 -2.85 3.33
CA GLN A 90 10.93 -2.17 3.62
C GLN A 90 10.65 -2.19 5.12
N ILE A 91 9.92 -1.21 5.62
CA ILE A 91 9.41 -1.20 7.00
C ILE A 91 7.90 -1.44 7.00
N ILE A 92 7.15 -0.78 6.11
CA ILE A 92 5.73 -1.06 5.89
C ILE A 92 5.62 -2.44 5.23
N ASN A 93 5.07 -3.40 5.95
CA ASN A 93 4.77 -4.75 5.46
C ASN A 93 3.27 -5.09 5.57
N SER A 94 2.51 -4.23 6.27
CA SER A 94 1.09 -4.40 6.47
C SER A 94 0.39 -3.05 6.65
N ILE A 95 -0.85 -2.97 6.16
CA ILE A 95 -1.71 -1.79 6.26
C ILE A 95 -3.12 -2.29 6.59
N THR A 96 -3.70 -1.78 7.67
CA THR A 96 -5.11 -1.98 8.02
C THR A 96 -5.76 -0.63 8.19
N ARG A 97 -6.71 -0.29 7.31
CA ARG A 97 -7.36 1.04 7.30
C ARG A 97 -8.84 0.92 6.93
N LYS A 98 -9.64 1.82 7.51
CA LYS A 98 -10.98 2.11 7.02
C LYS A 98 -10.91 3.36 6.16
N PHE A 99 -11.60 3.37 5.03
CA PHE A 99 -11.71 4.54 4.17
C PHE A 99 -13.11 4.66 3.59
N SER A 100 -13.48 5.86 3.18
CA SER A 100 -14.77 6.14 2.56
C SER A 100 -14.57 6.84 1.23
N ILE A 101 -15.42 6.51 0.26
CA ILE A 101 -15.43 7.13 -1.07
C ILE A 101 -16.59 8.13 -1.08
N ALA A 102 -16.32 9.41 -1.26
CA ALA A 102 -17.37 10.39 -1.51
C ALA A 102 -17.85 10.20 -2.97
N ASN A 103 -19.18 10.09 -3.15
CA ASN A 103 -19.80 10.12 -4.48
C ASN A 103 -19.75 11.52 -5.07
#